data_AF-A0A5B1BIZ0-F1
#
_entry.id   AF-A0A5B1BIZ0-F1
#
_cell.length_a   1.000
_cell.length_b   1.000
_cell.length_c   1.000
_cell.angle_alpha   90.00
_cell.angle_beta   90.00
_cell.angle_gamma   90.00
#
_symmetry.space_group_name_H-M   'P 1'
#
loop_
_entity.id
_entity.type
_entity.pdbx_description
1 polymer ?
#
loop_
_entity_poly.entity_id
_entity_poly.type
_entity_poly.pdbx_seq_one_letter_code
_entity_poly.pdbx_strand_id
1 'polypeptide(L)'
;MNASDHIEKDIKSVNIKSTDIKRRLLMSSSTVETFQAFLKENIGNEVLVVNTNIGMEVYYYSANDYSIFIKESVLLYTLKHIDNKKLKFRSYLLREDVYRSFSEAILTFSKYPQIFLAYAKKFIFLTKKNTQSKFVMPILNDFFEETLKLLAKTAKIPHQEKIQTVKKKLEKTNNNNAISNLISEILLKKHLN
;
A
#
# COMPACT_ATOMS: atom_id res chain seq x y z
N MET A 1 26.07 -12.68 17.14
CA MET A 1 24.87 -11.88 16.78
C MET A 1 25.06 -11.40 15.36
N ASN A 2 24.21 -11.84 14.43
CA ASN A 2 24.39 -11.60 12.99
C ASN A 2 23.71 -10.30 12.55
N ALA A 3 24.37 -9.55 11.67
CA ALA A 3 23.92 -8.26 11.13
C ALA A 3 22.58 -8.30 10.36
N SER A 4 22.07 -9.51 10.07
CA SER A 4 20.76 -9.74 9.45
C SER A 4 19.57 -9.43 10.37
N ASP A 5 19.73 -9.46 11.69
CA ASP A 5 18.64 -9.20 12.66
C ASP A 5 18.27 -7.71 12.82
N HIS A 6 19.10 -6.79 12.30
CA HIS A 6 18.86 -5.36 12.37
C HIS A 6 18.07 -4.81 11.17
N ILE A 7 17.98 -5.55 10.06
CA ILE A 7 17.41 -5.07 8.79
C ILE A 7 15.87 -5.05 8.79
N GLU A 8 15.21 -5.71 9.75
CA GLU A 8 13.75 -5.81 9.76
C GLU A 8 13.04 -4.92 10.80
N LYS A 9 13.76 -4.28 11.72
CA LYS A 9 13.15 -3.63 12.90
C LYS A 9 12.79 -2.16 12.72
N ASP A 10 13.25 -1.53 11.65
CA ASP A 10 13.18 -0.07 11.53
C ASP A 10 11.99 0.43 10.70
N ILE A 11 11.05 -0.45 10.33
CA ILE A 11 9.79 0.01 9.74
C ILE A 11 8.93 0.71 10.79
N LYS A 12 8.46 1.89 10.43
CA LYS A 12 7.59 2.75 11.24
C LYS A 12 6.44 3.24 10.38
N SER A 13 5.35 3.65 11.01
CA SER A 13 4.24 4.25 10.27
C SER A 13 3.56 5.40 11.01
N VAL A 14 3.01 6.32 10.23
CA VAL A 14 2.09 7.36 10.69
C VAL A 14 0.77 7.18 9.96
N ASN A 15 -0.27 6.89 10.73
CA ASN A 15 -1.63 6.71 10.23
C ASN A 15 -2.44 7.97 10.52
N ILE A 16 -3.04 8.52 9.48
CA ILE A 16 -3.81 9.76 9.50
C ILE A 16 -5.25 9.44 9.09
N LYS A 17 -6.20 9.74 9.97
CA LYS A 17 -7.64 9.58 9.70
C LYS A 17 -8.36 10.91 9.86
N SER A 18 -9.29 11.19 8.96
CA SER A 18 -10.24 12.28 9.17
C SER A 18 -11.41 11.77 10.01
N THR A 19 -11.86 12.58 10.97
CA THR A 19 -13.10 12.37 11.72
C THR A 19 -14.32 12.96 11.02
N ASP A 20 -14.16 13.54 9.83
CA ASP A 20 -15.28 14.06 9.06
C ASP A 20 -16.16 12.91 8.53
N ILE A 21 -17.47 13.13 8.48
CA ILE A 21 -18.47 12.15 8.03
C ILE A 21 -18.27 11.81 6.54
N LYS A 22 -17.77 12.78 5.77
CA LYS A 22 -17.47 12.59 4.34
C LYS A 22 -16.12 11.90 4.18
N ARG A 23 -16.16 10.60 3.88
CA ARG A 23 -15.00 9.78 3.46
C ARG A 23 -14.41 10.32 2.15
N ARG A 24 -13.48 11.26 2.25
CA ARG A 24 -12.75 11.87 1.13
C ARG A 24 -11.26 11.62 1.26
N LEU A 25 -10.57 11.64 0.12
CA LEU A 25 -9.11 11.61 0.11
C LEU A 25 -8.55 12.82 0.87
N LEU A 26 -7.48 12.61 1.63
CA LEU A 26 -6.83 13.71 2.37
C LEU A 26 -6.04 14.64 1.45
N MET A 27 -5.49 14.09 0.38
CA MET A 27 -4.77 14.80 -0.67
C MET A 27 -5.22 14.28 -2.04
N SER A 28 -5.07 15.09 -3.09
CA SER A 28 -5.23 14.59 -4.46
C SER A 28 -4.10 13.63 -4.81
N SER A 29 -4.27 12.82 -5.87
CA SER A 29 -3.22 11.88 -6.30
C SER A 29 -1.90 12.59 -6.66
N SER A 30 -1.96 13.75 -7.33
CA SER A 30 -0.76 14.52 -7.67
C SER A 30 -0.08 15.10 -6.44
N THR A 31 -0.85 15.61 -5.48
CA THR A 31 -0.31 16.12 -4.21
C THR A 31 0.36 15.00 -3.40
N VAL A 32 -0.17 13.77 -3.43
CA VAL A 32 0.47 12.61 -2.78
C VAL A 32 1.84 12.30 -3.40
N GLU A 33 1.98 12.39 -4.72
CA GLU A 33 3.26 12.15 -5.38
C GLU A 33 4.30 13.20 -4.98
N THR A 34 3.92 14.48 -4.99
CA THR A 34 4.79 15.57 -4.50
C THR A 34 5.12 15.43 -3.02
N PHE A 35 4.15 15.08 -2.19
CA PHE A 35 4.35 14.86 -0.76
C PHE A 35 5.29 13.68 -0.49
N GLN A 36 5.13 12.56 -1.21
CA GLN A 36 6.03 11.41 -1.09
C GLN A 36 7.46 11.76 -1.53
N ALA A 37 7.63 12.52 -2.62
CA ALA A 37 8.94 12.98 -3.07
C ALA A 37 9.61 13.86 -1.99
N PHE A 38 8.86 14.83 -1.45
CA PHE A 38 9.33 15.67 -0.35
C PHE A 38 9.77 14.85 0.87
N LEU A 39 8.99 13.85 1.29
CA LEU A 39 9.41 12.99 2.39
C LEU A 39 10.69 12.23 2.03
N LYS A 40 10.79 11.67 0.81
CA LYS A 40 11.98 10.92 0.40
C LYS A 40 13.26 11.76 0.44
N GLU A 41 13.18 13.02 0.04
CA GLU A 41 14.29 13.97 0.08
C GLU A 41 14.75 14.28 1.52
N ASN A 42 13.83 14.28 2.49
CA ASN A 42 14.12 14.71 3.86
C ASN A 42 14.41 13.57 4.83
N ILE A 43 13.75 12.42 4.66
CA ILE A 43 13.84 11.29 5.62
C ILE A 43 14.36 9.99 5.00
N GLY A 44 14.74 10.03 3.71
CA GLY A 44 15.35 8.92 2.98
C GLY A 44 14.42 8.25 1.97
N ASN A 45 15.00 7.51 1.02
CA ASN A 45 14.27 6.98 -0.14
C ASN A 45 13.24 5.89 0.17
N GLU A 46 13.29 5.30 1.37
CA GLU A 46 12.42 4.22 1.82
C GLU A 46 11.19 4.77 2.52
N VAL A 47 10.32 5.38 1.71
CA VAL A 47 9.04 5.96 2.13
C VAL A 47 7.95 5.58 1.14
N LEU A 48 6.78 5.19 1.66
CA LEU A 48 5.57 4.94 0.91
C LEU A 48 4.38 5.69 1.52
N VAL A 49 3.66 6.44 0.70
CA VAL A 49 2.40 7.09 1.09
C VAL A 49 1.21 6.38 0.47
N VAL A 50 0.35 5.81 1.30
CA VAL A 50 -0.90 5.15 0.92
C VAL A 50 -2.07 6.05 1.26
N ASN A 51 -2.59 6.79 0.28
CA ASN A 51 -3.74 7.68 0.46
C ASN A 51 -5.04 7.02 -0.02
N THR A 52 -6.03 6.87 0.86
CA THR A 52 -7.33 6.26 0.55
C THR A 52 -8.47 7.12 1.09
N ASN A 53 -9.70 6.84 0.66
CA ASN A 53 -10.89 7.57 1.13
C ASN A 53 -11.24 7.31 2.60
N ILE A 54 -10.55 6.39 3.27
CA ILE A 54 -10.72 6.04 4.68
C ILE A 54 -9.56 6.55 5.56
N GLY A 55 -8.51 7.09 4.96
CA GLY A 55 -7.33 7.58 5.65
C GLY A 55 -6.07 7.57 4.79
N MET A 56 -5.01 8.14 5.31
CA MET A 56 -3.66 8.10 4.74
C MET A 56 -2.74 7.37 5.70
N GLU A 57 -1.83 6.59 5.14
CA GLU A 57 -0.80 5.89 5.90
C GLU A 57 0.55 6.21 5.26
N VAL A 58 1.50 6.63 6.08
CA VAL A 58 2.87 6.88 5.67
C VAL A 58 3.74 5.82 6.31
N TYR A 59 4.37 4.98 5.50
CA TYR A 59 5.30 3.95 5.94
C TYR A 59 6.72 4.41 5.61
N TYR A 60 7.64 4.26 6.54
CA TYR A 60 9.05 4.61 6.33
C TYR A 60 9.97 3.64 7.05
N TYR A 61 11.16 3.44 6.49
CA TYR A 61 12.23 2.65 7.11
C TYR A 61 13.35 3.58 7.57
N SER A 62 13.54 3.71 8.88
CA SER A 62 14.60 4.53 9.46
C SER A 62 14.86 4.20 10.91
N ALA A 63 16.11 4.32 11.36
CA ALA A 63 16.44 4.25 12.78
C ALA A 63 15.80 5.40 13.59
N ASN A 64 15.60 6.57 12.96
CA ASN A 64 15.07 7.76 13.61
C ASN A 64 13.53 7.77 13.63
N ASP A 65 12.96 8.45 14.63
CA ASP A 65 11.53 8.76 14.67
C ASP A 65 11.24 10.08 13.93
N TYR A 66 10.64 9.96 12.74
CA TYR A 66 10.15 11.10 11.95
C TYR A 66 8.64 11.35 12.10
N SER A 67 7.98 10.74 13.08
CA SER A 67 6.53 10.81 13.22
C SER A 67 6.01 12.25 13.40
N ILE A 68 6.72 13.07 14.18
CA ILE A 68 6.41 14.49 14.36
C ILE A 68 6.61 15.24 13.03
N PHE A 69 7.75 15.06 12.37
CA PHE A 69 8.04 15.70 11.08
C PHE A 69 6.97 15.37 10.02
N ILE A 70 6.61 14.10 9.89
CA ILE A 70 5.57 13.65 8.96
C ILE A 70 4.22 14.27 9.32
N LYS A 71 3.84 14.29 10.60
CA LYS A 71 2.59 14.90 11.07
C LYS A 71 2.53 16.38 10.68
N GLU A 72 3.56 17.17 11.03
CA GLU A 72 3.60 18.60 10.70
C GLU A 72 3.59 18.84 9.19
N SER A 73 4.28 17.98 8.43
CA SER A 73 4.29 18.05 6.97
C SER A 73 2.91 17.73 6.37
N VAL A 74 2.18 16.74 6.89
CA VAL A 74 0.79 16.46 6.46
C VAL A 74 -0.10 17.67 6.76
N LEU A 75 0.02 18.26 7.95
CA LEU A 75 -0.74 19.46 8.31
C LEU A 75 -0.49 20.57 7.31
N LEU A 76 0.78 20.86 6.97
CA LEU A 76 1.17 21.86 5.97
C LEU A 76 0.50 21.61 4.61
N TYR A 77 0.57 20.38 4.10
CA TYR A 77 0.01 20.01 2.80
C TYR A 77 -1.53 19.95 2.78
N THR A 78 -2.18 19.87 3.94
CA THR A 78 -3.66 19.80 4.06
C THR A 78 -4.31 21.10 4.53
N LEU A 79 -3.51 22.12 4.93
CA LEU A 79 -3.94 23.41 5.49
C LEU A 79 -5.15 24.05 4.78
N LYS A 80 -5.16 24.03 3.45
CA LYS A 80 -6.20 24.73 2.65
C LYS A 80 -7.46 23.91 2.39
N HIS A 81 -7.46 22.62 2.74
CA HIS A 81 -8.46 21.67 2.27
C HIS A 81 -9.22 20.98 3.39
N ILE A 82 -8.62 20.90 4.59
CA ILE A 82 -9.12 20.12 5.71
C ILE A 82 -8.96 20.93 6.99
N ASP A 83 -10.00 20.91 7.82
CA ASP A 83 -9.89 21.38 9.20
C ASP A 83 -8.99 20.44 9.98
N ASN A 84 -7.79 20.92 10.32
CA ASN A 84 -6.75 20.18 11.03
C ASN A 84 -7.25 19.58 12.36
N LYS A 85 -8.25 20.21 13.02
CA LYS A 85 -8.84 19.67 14.26
C LYS A 85 -9.57 18.35 14.05
N LYS A 86 -9.94 18.03 12.80
CA LYS A 86 -10.59 16.79 12.41
C LYS A 86 -9.60 15.71 11.98
N LEU A 87 -8.30 15.95 12.05
CA LEU A 87 -7.29 14.94 11.73
C LEU A 87 -6.81 14.26 13.01
N LYS A 88 -6.89 12.93 13.03
CA LYS A 88 -6.32 12.08 14.06
C LYS A 88 -5.08 11.40 13.52
N PHE A 89 -3.99 11.53 14.27
CA PHE A 89 -2.70 10.93 13.96
C PHE A 89 -2.44 9.81 14.96
N ARG A 90 -1.92 8.69 14.46
CA ARG A 90 -1.39 7.62 15.28
C ARG A 90 -0.09 7.13 14.67
N SER A 91 0.94 7.07 15.49
CA SER A 91 2.27 6.66 15.06
C SER A 91 2.64 5.34 15.69
N TYR A 92 3.29 4.48 14.90
CA TYR A 92 3.75 3.17 15.30
C TYR A 92 5.24 3.08 15.04
N LEU A 93 6.02 2.94 16.11
CA LEU A 93 7.48 3.02 16.07
C LEU A 93 8.17 1.65 16.07
N LEU A 94 7.40 0.59 16.35
CA LEU A 94 7.85 -0.80 16.38
C LEU A 94 7.21 -1.59 15.25
N ARG A 95 8.01 -2.47 14.63
CA ARG A 95 7.58 -3.34 13.52
C ARG A 95 6.30 -4.10 13.84
N GLU A 96 6.19 -4.64 15.05
CA GLU A 96 5.07 -5.46 15.50
C GLU A 96 3.77 -4.65 15.56
N ASP A 97 3.86 -3.37 15.95
CA ASP A 97 2.71 -2.48 15.99
C ASP A 97 2.30 -2.02 14.59
N VAL A 98 3.28 -1.77 13.70
CA VAL A 98 3.02 -1.49 12.28
C VAL A 98 2.32 -2.68 11.63
N TYR A 99 2.84 -3.90 11.83
CA TYR A 99 2.24 -5.14 11.35
C TYR A 99 0.82 -5.32 11.87
N ARG A 100 0.61 -5.14 13.17
CA ARG A 100 -0.71 -5.28 13.79
C ARG A 100 -1.70 -4.29 13.18
N SER A 101 -1.32 -3.01 13.10
CA SER A 101 -2.19 -1.98 12.50
C SER A 101 -2.51 -2.28 11.03
N PHE A 102 -1.52 -2.72 10.25
CA PHE A 102 -1.69 -3.04 8.84
C PHE A 102 -2.62 -4.25 8.66
N SER A 103 -2.36 -5.32 9.40
CA SER A 103 -3.16 -6.54 9.39
C SER A 103 -4.60 -6.27 9.82
N GLU A 104 -4.81 -5.52 10.91
CA GLU A 104 -6.15 -5.12 11.37
C GLU A 104 -6.93 -4.32 10.32
N ALA A 105 -6.26 -3.45 9.56
CA ALA A 105 -6.89 -2.71 8.47
C ALA A 105 -7.39 -3.67 7.38
N ILE A 106 -6.57 -4.61 6.94
CA ILE A 106 -6.92 -5.61 5.93
C ILE A 106 -8.05 -6.54 6.42
N LEU A 107 -7.94 -7.04 7.65
CA LEU A 107 -8.98 -7.85 8.30
C LEU A 107 -10.29 -7.09 8.44
N THR A 108 -10.23 -5.77 8.67
CA THR A 108 -11.42 -4.93 8.70
C THR A 108 -12.01 -4.77 7.31
N PHE A 109 -11.18 -4.54 6.29
CA PHE A 109 -11.65 -4.38 4.91
C PHE A 109 -12.24 -5.67 4.37
N SER A 110 -11.73 -6.85 4.75
CA SER A 110 -12.25 -8.14 4.29
C SER A 110 -13.72 -8.36 4.69
N LYS A 111 -14.21 -7.71 5.75
CA LYS A 111 -15.63 -7.71 6.12
C LYS A 111 -16.51 -6.97 5.09
N TYR A 112 -15.90 -6.15 4.22
CA TYR A 112 -16.55 -5.34 3.20
C TYR A 112 -15.94 -5.63 1.81
N PRO A 113 -16.48 -6.60 1.06
CA PRO A 113 -15.81 -7.17 -0.12
C PRO A 113 -15.31 -6.16 -1.16
N GLN A 114 -16.07 -5.11 -1.45
CA GLN A 114 -15.67 -4.09 -2.42
C GLN A 114 -14.52 -3.19 -1.92
N ILE A 115 -14.51 -2.86 -0.62
CA ILE A 115 -13.43 -2.09 0.00
C ILE A 115 -12.14 -2.92 -0.02
N PHE A 116 -12.25 -4.20 0.35
CA PHE A 116 -11.14 -5.14 0.28
C PHE A 116 -10.56 -5.25 -1.13
N LEU A 117 -11.42 -5.43 -2.14
CA LEU A 117 -10.98 -5.52 -3.53
C LEU A 117 -10.30 -4.24 -4.01
N ALA A 118 -10.83 -3.07 -3.66
CA ALA A 118 -10.24 -1.78 -4.00
C ALA A 118 -8.87 -1.60 -3.34
N TYR A 119 -8.75 -1.94 -2.05
CA TYR A 119 -7.50 -1.90 -1.31
C TYR A 119 -6.45 -2.85 -1.90
N ALA A 120 -6.82 -4.12 -2.13
CA ALA A 120 -5.92 -5.13 -2.69
C ALA A 120 -5.38 -4.72 -4.07
N LYS A 121 -6.25 -4.20 -4.96
CA LYS A 121 -5.83 -3.68 -6.27
C LYS A 121 -4.85 -2.53 -6.14
N LYS A 122 -5.13 -1.57 -5.24
CA LYS A 122 -4.25 -0.44 -4.98
C LYS A 122 -2.90 -0.90 -4.44
N PHE A 123 -2.90 -1.82 -3.47
CA PHE A 123 -1.68 -2.36 -2.88
C PHE A 123 -0.80 -3.05 -3.94
N ILE A 124 -1.37 -3.94 -4.76
CA ILE A 124 -0.64 -4.61 -5.85
C ILE A 124 -0.05 -3.58 -6.83
N PHE A 125 -0.80 -2.52 -7.16
CA PHE A 125 -0.30 -1.43 -8.00
C PHE A 125 0.89 -0.71 -7.35
N LEU A 126 0.82 -0.43 -6.04
CA LEU A 126 1.91 0.20 -5.30
C LEU A 126 3.16 -0.67 -5.24
N THR A 127 3.03 -1.99 -5.06
CA THR A 127 4.15 -2.94 -5.13
C THR A 127 4.91 -2.83 -6.45
N LYS A 128 4.18 -2.68 -7.56
CA LYS A 128 4.78 -2.53 -8.89
C LYS A 128 5.38 -1.15 -9.15
N LYS A 129 4.76 -0.09 -8.63
CA LYS A 129 5.27 1.28 -8.80
C LYS A 129 6.54 1.52 -7.98
N ASN A 130 6.72 0.78 -6.88
CA ASN A 130 7.82 0.97 -5.94
C ASN A 130 8.82 -0.21 -5.95
N THR A 131 9.11 -0.76 -7.14
CA THR A 131 10.08 -1.86 -7.30
C THR A 131 11.51 -1.52 -6.86
N GLN A 132 11.84 -0.22 -6.77
CA GLN A 132 13.13 0.25 -6.30
C GLN A 132 13.26 0.30 -4.77
N SER A 133 12.15 0.13 -4.03
CA SER A 133 12.19 0.08 -2.56
C SER A 133 12.87 -1.21 -2.11
N LYS A 134 13.92 -1.06 -1.31
CA LYS A 134 14.72 -2.16 -0.76
C LYS A 134 14.15 -2.71 0.54
N PHE A 135 13.42 -1.90 1.31
CA PHE A 135 12.96 -2.29 2.65
C PHE A 135 11.44 -2.12 2.83
N VAL A 136 10.89 -0.92 2.63
CA VAL A 136 9.47 -0.65 2.95
C VAL A 136 8.53 -1.54 2.14
N MET A 137 8.70 -1.61 0.82
CA MET A 137 7.78 -2.35 -0.03
C MET A 137 7.89 -3.88 0.17
N PRO A 138 9.10 -4.49 0.26
CA PRO A 138 9.24 -5.90 0.65
C PRO A 138 8.54 -6.23 1.98
N ILE A 139 8.81 -5.47 3.05
CA ILE A 139 8.22 -5.72 4.38
C ILE A 139 6.69 -5.64 4.33
N LEU A 140 6.14 -4.61 3.69
CA LEU A 140 4.68 -4.48 3.57
C LEU A 140 4.07 -5.58 2.70
N ASN A 141 4.78 -6.05 1.68
CA ASN A 141 4.32 -7.17 0.87
C ASN A 141 4.27 -8.46 1.69
N ASP A 142 5.25 -8.70 2.55
CA ASP A 142 5.25 -9.84 3.48
C ASP A 142 4.08 -9.75 4.46
N PHE A 143 3.84 -8.56 5.04
CA PHE A 143 2.66 -8.33 5.90
C PHE A 143 1.35 -8.63 5.17
N PHE A 144 1.24 -8.23 3.89
CA PHE A 144 0.07 -8.47 3.07
C PHE A 144 -0.15 -9.96 2.81
N GLU A 145 0.88 -10.69 2.37
CA GLU A 145 0.79 -12.13 2.11
C GLU A 145 0.50 -12.93 3.39
N GLU A 146 1.12 -12.58 4.52
CA GLU A 146 0.80 -13.18 5.82
C GLU A 146 -0.66 -12.97 6.22
N THR A 147 -1.16 -11.73 6.08
CA THR A 147 -2.55 -11.43 6.41
C THR A 147 -3.52 -12.17 5.50
N LEU A 148 -3.20 -12.31 4.21
CA LEU A 148 -4.00 -13.12 3.28
C LEU A 148 -4.01 -14.60 3.66
N LYS A 149 -2.86 -15.17 4.07
CA LYS A 149 -2.78 -16.55 4.57
C LYS A 149 -3.64 -16.74 5.83
N LEU A 150 -3.62 -15.78 6.75
CA LEU A 150 -4.47 -15.79 7.95
C LEU A 150 -5.95 -15.75 7.58
N LEU A 151 -6.34 -14.87 6.64
CA LEU A 151 -7.71 -14.79 6.16
C LEU A 151 -8.17 -16.10 5.53
N ALA A 152 -7.35 -16.74 4.70
CA ALA A 152 -7.68 -18.04 4.10
C ALA A 152 -7.92 -19.16 5.12
N LYS A 153 -7.22 -19.11 6.27
CA LYS A 153 -7.37 -20.09 7.37
C LYS A 153 -8.61 -19.84 8.23
N THR A 154 -9.02 -18.59 8.38
CA THR A 154 -10.07 -18.17 9.32
C THR A 154 -11.42 -17.85 8.65
N ALA A 155 -11.43 -17.61 7.34
CA ALA A 155 -12.62 -17.29 6.54
C ALA A 155 -12.40 -17.54 5.03
N LYS A 156 -13.46 -17.43 4.20
CA LYS A 156 -13.30 -17.38 2.73
C LYS A 156 -12.86 -15.97 2.33
N ILE A 157 -11.70 -15.83 1.66
CA ILE A 157 -11.23 -14.52 1.19
C ILE A 157 -12.26 -13.93 0.21
N PRO A 158 -12.84 -12.75 0.49
CA PRO A 158 -13.78 -12.12 -0.44
C PRO A 158 -13.09 -11.82 -1.79
N HIS A 159 -13.76 -12.17 -2.89
CA HIS A 159 -13.28 -11.91 -4.26
C HIS A 159 -11.88 -12.47 -4.59
N GLN A 160 -11.47 -13.57 -3.96
CA GLN A 160 -10.17 -14.23 -4.16
C GLN A 160 -9.80 -14.43 -5.64
N GLU A 161 -10.74 -14.89 -6.47
CA GLU A 161 -10.54 -15.09 -7.91
C GLU A 161 -10.20 -13.79 -8.66
N LYS A 162 -10.85 -12.67 -8.30
CA LYS A 162 -10.57 -11.36 -8.91
C LYS A 162 -9.20 -10.83 -8.49
N ILE A 163 -8.79 -11.07 -7.25
CA ILE A 163 -7.46 -10.70 -6.75
C ILE A 163 -6.38 -11.49 -7.48
N GLN A 164 -6.55 -12.81 -7.61
CA GLN A 164 -5.64 -13.67 -8.37
C GLN A 164 -5.56 -13.27 -9.85
N THR A 165 -6.69 -12.90 -10.46
CA THR A 165 -6.71 -12.41 -11.85
C THR A 165 -5.91 -11.13 -12.01
N VAL A 166 -6.01 -10.19 -11.07
CA VAL A 166 -5.24 -8.94 -11.08
C VAL A 166 -3.74 -9.24 -10.93
N LYS A 167 -3.34 -10.11 -9.98
CA LYS A 167 -1.95 -10.56 -9.83
C LYS A 167 -1.42 -11.17 -11.14
N LYS A 168 -2.13 -12.13 -11.72
CA LYS A 168 -1.76 -12.81 -12.98
C LYS A 168 -1.68 -11.88 -14.20
N LYS A 169 -2.64 -10.95 -14.36
CA LYS A 169 -2.61 -9.97 -15.47
C LYS A 169 -1.38 -9.07 -15.38
N LEU A 170 -1.02 -8.70 -14.15
CA LEU A 170 0.11 -7.84 -13.87
C LEU A 170 1.43 -8.60 -14.01
N GLU A 171 1.52 -9.88 -13.65
CA GLU A 171 2.67 -10.74 -13.96
C GLU A 171 2.86 -10.94 -15.47
N LYS A 172 1.77 -11.12 -16.23
CA LYS A 172 1.80 -11.19 -17.72
C LYS A 172 2.32 -9.91 -18.39
N THR A 173 2.17 -8.74 -17.78
CA THR A 173 2.68 -7.48 -18.35
C THR A 173 4.21 -7.38 -18.30
N ASN A 174 4.89 -8.18 -17.48
CA ASN A 174 6.35 -8.28 -17.47
C ASN A 174 6.88 -9.32 -18.48
N ASN A 175 6.03 -10.27 -18.91
CA ASN A 175 6.37 -11.24 -19.95
C ASN A 175 5.70 -10.83 -21.26
N ASN A 176 6.37 -9.95 -22.01
CA ASN A 176 6.01 -9.51 -23.37
C ASN A 176 5.88 -10.63 -24.43
N ASN A 177 5.80 -11.90 -24.03
CA ASN A 177 5.48 -13.03 -24.91
C ASN A 177 4.01 -13.43 -24.86
N ALA A 178 3.21 -12.94 -23.89
CA ALA A 178 1.79 -13.29 -23.80
C ALA A 178 0.94 -12.64 -24.90
N ILE A 179 1.33 -11.45 -25.39
CA ILE A 179 0.66 -10.78 -26.52
C ILE A 179 1.07 -11.44 -27.84
N SER A 180 2.35 -11.83 -28.00
CA SER A 180 2.82 -12.61 -29.16
C SER A 180 2.09 -13.95 -29.29
N ASN A 181 1.89 -14.65 -28.17
CA ASN A 181 1.13 -15.91 -28.17
C ASN A 181 -0.36 -15.69 -28.46
N LEU A 182 -0.97 -14.61 -27.94
CA LEU A 182 -2.37 -14.29 -28.23
C LEU A 182 -2.57 -13.86 -29.70
N ILE A 183 -1.62 -13.13 -30.28
CA ILE A 183 -1.62 -12.74 -31.70
C ILE A 183 -1.42 -13.98 -32.59
N SER A 184 -0.51 -14.89 -32.21
CA SER A 184 -0.29 -16.16 -32.92
C SER A 184 -1.53 -17.06 -32.88
N GLU A 185 -2.23 -17.12 -31.74
CA GLU A 185 -3.44 -17.92 -31.56
C GLU A 185 -4.66 -17.37 -32.33
N ILE A 186 -4.73 -16.03 -32.49
CA ILE A 186 -5.75 -15.35 -33.29
C ILE A 186 -5.46 -15.47 -34.80
N LEU A 187 -4.18 -15.44 -35.22
CA LEU A 187 -3.79 -15.60 -36.62
C LEU A 187 -3.89 -17.05 -37.10
N LEU A 188 -3.66 -18.05 -36.24
CA LEU A 188 -3.79 -19.48 -36.58
C LEU A 188 -5.26 -19.94 -36.70
N LYS A 189 -6.22 -19.23 -36.10
CA LYS A 189 -7.65 -19.59 -36.16
C LYS A 189 -8.40 -19.07 -37.39
N LYS A 190 -7.72 -18.56 -38.43
CA LYS A 190 -8.37 -17.98 -39.63
C LYS A 190 -8.44 -18.87 -40.87
N HIS A 191 -8.16 -20.18 -40.77
CA HIS A 191 -8.31 -21.10 -41.90
C HIS A 191 -9.09 -22.38 -41.56
N LEU A 192 -10.30 -22.23 -41.02
CA LEU A 192 -11.35 -23.26 -41.10
C LEU A 192 -12.70 -22.55 -41.32
N ASN A 193 -12.90 -22.11 -42.56
CA ASN A 193 -14.19 -22.10 -43.23
C ASN A 193 -13.97 -22.79 -44.57
#